data_AF-A0A646QEE0-F1
#
_entry.id   AF-A0A646QEE0-F1
#
_cell.length_a   1.000
_cell.length_b   1.000
_cell.length_c   1.000
_cell.angle_alpha   90.00
_cell.angle_beta   90.00
_cell.angle_gamma   90.00
#
_symmetry.space_group_name_H-M   'P 1'
#
loop_
_entity.id
_entity.type
_entity.pdbx_description
1 polymer ?
#
loop_
_entity_poly.entity_id
_entity_poly.type
_entity_poly.pdbx_seq_one_letter_code
_entity_poly.pdbx_strand_id
1 'polypeptide(L)' 'MKASTICFMLVGVMLMMAVIVQSGRIEYTQHPKPKPTNYECRKKCADDFAKGDGGKISKARATLKNTCLCDIEE' A
#
# COMPACT_ATOMS: atom_id res chain seq x y z
N MET A 1 -0.68 18.23 -45.30
CA MET A 1 -0.87 17.00 -44.48
C MET A 1 0.19 16.96 -43.38
N LYS A 2 -0.03 17.66 -42.25
CA LYS A 2 0.92 17.77 -41.12
C LYS A 2 0.21 17.83 -39.75
N ALA A 3 -1.01 17.31 -39.67
CA ALA A 3 -1.78 17.25 -38.42
C ALA A 3 -1.71 15.88 -37.73
N SER A 4 -1.30 14.83 -38.46
CA SER A 4 -1.40 13.44 -37.97
C SER A 4 -0.33 13.11 -36.93
N THR A 5 0.91 13.58 -37.10
CA THR A 5 2.03 13.24 -36.20
C THR A 5 1.90 13.83 -34.79
N ILE A 6 1.23 14.98 -34.66
CA ILE A 6 1.07 15.68 -33.37
C ILE A 6 0.05 14.96 -32.49
N CYS A 7 -1.02 14.42 -33.08
CA CYS A 7 -2.02 13.63 -32.35
C CYS A 7 -1.44 12.33 -31.78
N PHE A 8 -0.54 11.65 -32.51
CA PHE A 8 0.09 10.42 -32.03
C PHE A 8 1.06 10.65 -30.86
N MET A 9 1.77 11.79 -30.81
CA MET A 9 2.62 12.12 -29.67
C MET A 9 1.82 12.42 -28.40
N LEU A 10 0.69 13.12 -28.51
CA LEU A 10 -0.16 13.44 -27.35
C LEU A 10 -0.76 12.18 -26.69
N VAL A 11 -1.13 11.18 -27.49
CA VAL A 11 -1.65 9.89 -26.97
C VAL A 11 -0.54 9.09 -26.27
N GLY A 12 0.70 9.13 -26.79
CA GLY A 12 1.84 8.46 -26.17
C GLY A 12 2.21 9.02 -24.79
N VAL A 13 2.08 10.33 -24.60
CA VAL A 13 2.35 10.98 -23.29
C VAL A 13 1.26 10.66 -22.27
N MET A 14 0.00 10.53 -22.68
CA MET A 14 -1.09 10.15 -21.77
C MET A 14 -0.98 8.71 -21.25
N LEU A 15 -0.47 7.77 -22.06
CA LEU A 15 -0.25 6.38 -21.63
C LEU A 15 0.90 6.21 -20.64
N MET A 16 1.86 7.15 -20.58
CA MET A 16 2.97 7.10 -19.63
C MET A 16 2.59 7.56 -18.21
N MET A 17 1.47 8.26 -18.03
CA MET A 17 1.01 8.72 -16.72
C MET A 17 0.21 7.65 -15.94
N ALA A 18 -0.16 6.54 -16.58
CA ALA A 18 -0.95 5.47 -15.96
C ALA A 18 -0.10 4.46 -15.16
N VAL A 19 1.22 4.55 -15.25
CA VAL A 19 2.13 3.64 -14.56
C VAL A 19 2.83 4.44 -13.48
N ILE A 20 2.90 3.89 -12.26
CA ILE A 20 3.52 4.46 -11.07
C ILE A 20 2.56 5.31 -10.21
N VAL A 21 1.47 4.70 -9.76
CA VAL A 21 0.99 4.97 -8.40
C VAL A 21 1.24 3.70 -7.59
N GLN A 22 2.35 3.64 -6.87
CA GLN A 22 2.46 2.72 -5.73
C GLN A 22 1.66 3.37 -4.60
N SER A 23 0.35 3.16 -4.61
CA SER A 23 -0.62 3.62 -3.61
C SER A 23 -0.46 2.81 -2.31
N GLY A 24 0.68 2.93 -1.67
CA GLY A 24 0.89 2.36 -0.33
C GLY A 24 0.55 3.40 0.73
N ARG A 25 -0.15 3.01 1.81
CA ARG A 25 -0.33 3.86 2.99
C ARG A 25 0.26 3.20 4.23
N ILE A 26 0.88 4.02 5.09
CA ILE A 26 1.45 3.57 6.37
C ILE A 26 0.50 3.93 7.50
N GLU A 27 0.04 2.94 8.24
CA GLU A 27 -0.83 3.12 9.41
C GLU A 27 -0.27 2.46 10.67
N TYR A 28 -0.76 2.89 11.83
CA TYR A 28 -0.39 2.34 13.12
C TYR A 28 -1.62 1.79 13.83
N THR A 29 -1.49 0.60 14.42
CA THR A 29 -2.54 0.03 15.26
C THR A 29 -1.95 -0.53 16.55
N GLN A 30 -2.77 -0.57 17.61
CA GLN A 30 -2.38 -1.17 18.88
C GLN A 30 -2.69 -2.66 18.89
N HIS A 31 -1.72 -3.44 19.36
CA HIS A 31 -1.86 -4.87 19.59
C HIS A 31 -2.15 -5.14 21.07
N PRO A 32 -3.08 -6.07 21.40
CA PRO A 32 -3.42 -6.39 22.80
C PRO A 32 -2.26 -7.07 23.55
N LYS A 33 -1.42 -7.82 22.84
CA LYS A 33 -0.21 -8.46 23.39
C LYS A 33 0.99 -7.50 23.39
N PRO A 34 1.73 -7.36 24.50
CA PRO A 34 2.98 -6.61 24.52
C PRO A 34 4.06 -7.33 23.68
N LYS A 35 4.82 -6.54 22.91
CA LYS A 35 5.84 -7.05 21.96
C LYS A 35 5.26 -8.13 21.00
N PRO A 36 4.27 -7.78 20.18
CA PRO A 36 3.75 -8.70 19.17
C PRO A 36 4.87 -9.11 18.20
N THR A 37 4.75 -10.30 17.62
CA THR A 37 5.59 -10.69 16.49
C THR A 37 5.15 -9.95 15.22
N ASN A 38 6.03 -9.87 14.21
CA ASN A 38 5.65 -9.27 12.92
C ASN A 38 4.46 -9.98 12.27
N TYR A 39 4.31 -11.30 12.49
CA TYR A 39 3.17 -12.07 12.00
C TYR A 39 1.86 -11.67 12.69
N GLU A 40 1.89 -11.54 14.02
CA GLU A 40 0.75 -11.03 14.82
C GLU A 40 0.35 -9.61 14.38
N CYS A 41 1.35 -8.75 14.15
CA CYS A 41 1.10 -7.42 13.59
C CYS A 41 0.47 -7.48 12.21
N ARG A 42 0.96 -8.34 11.30
CA ARG A 42 0.40 -8.45 9.95
C ARG A 42 -1.08 -8.85 9.99
N LYS A 43 -1.43 -9.82 10.84
CA LYS A 43 -2.81 -10.24 11.03
C LYS A 43 -3.67 -9.09 11.56
N LYS A 44 -3.20 -8.39 12.60
CA LYS A 44 -3.90 -7.24 13.18
C LYS A 44 -4.09 -6.09 12.17
N CYS A 45 -3.05 -5.79 11.37
CA CYS A 45 -3.13 -4.81 10.28
C CYS A 45 -4.17 -5.21 9.24
N ALA A 46 -4.21 -6.50 8.87
CA ALA A 46 -5.20 -7.01 7.92
C ALA A 46 -6.62 -6.87 8.48
N ASP A 47 -6.83 -7.28 9.74
CA ASP A 47 -8.13 -7.19 10.42
C ASP A 47 -8.62 -5.74 10.52
N ASP A 48 -7.75 -4.78 10.90
CA ASP A 48 -8.15 -3.39 11.13
C ASP A 48 -8.30 -2.58 9.83
N PHE A 49 -7.40 -2.76 8.85
CA PHE A 49 -7.30 -1.87 7.70
C PHE A 49 -7.65 -2.52 6.36
N ALA A 50 -7.61 -3.85 6.27
CA ALA A 50 -7.87 -4.60 5.04
C ALA A 50 -9.04 -5.59 5.15
N LYS A 51 -9.91 -5.46 6.17
CA LYS A 51 -11.07 -6.35 6.40
C LYS A 51 -10.68 -7.85 6.48
N GLY A 52 -9.49 -8.13 7.01
CA GLY A 52 -8.93 -9.48 7.12
C GLY A 52 -8.11 -9.94 5.90
N ASP A 53 -8.02 -9.14 4.83
CA ASP A 53 -7.24 -9.49 3.64
C ASP A 53 -5.74 -9.20 3.84
N GLY A 54 -5.00 -10.24 4.27
CA GLY A 54 -3.55 -10.17 4.44
C GLY A 54 -2.76 -9.97 3.14
N GLY A 55 -3.41 -10.11 1.98
CA GLY A 55 -2.84 -9.82 0.66
C GLY A 55 -2.64 -8.33 0.43
N LYS A 56 -3.43 -7.46 1.07
CA LYS A 56 -3.30 -6.00 1.01
C LYS A 56 -2.29 -5.43 2.00
N ILE A 57 -1.61 -6.26 2.78
CA ILE A 57 -0.58 -5.82 3.73
C ILE A 57 0.79 -6.19 3.15
N SER A 58 1.46 -5.22 2.53
CA SER A 58 2.81 -5.38 1.97
C SER A 58 3.80 -5.73 3.08
N LYS A 59 3.72 -5.02 4.21
CA LYS A 59 4.60 -5.22 5.35
C LYS A 59 3.93 -4.87 6.66
N ALA A 60 4.28 -5.59 7.73
CA ALA A 60 3.91 -5.20 9.08
C ALA A 60 5.08 -5.43 10.03
N ARG A 61 5.27 -4.50 10.97
CA ARG A 61 6.36 -4.56 11.95
C ARG A 61 5.86 -4.22 13.34
N ALA A 62 6.35 -4.96 14.32
CA ALA A 62 6.17 -4.60 15.72
C ALA A 62 7.06 -3.39 16.07
N THR A 63 6.46 -2.36 16.64
CA THR A 63 7.15 -1.22 17.24
C THR A 63 7.16 -1.38 18.77
N LEU A 64 7.83 -0.46 19.47
CA LEU A 64 8.00 -0.55 20.92
C LEU A 64 6.63 -0.54 21.64
N LYS A 65 6.57 -1.22 22.79
CA LYS A 65 5.49 -1.27 23.78
C LYS A 65 4.21 -2.07 23.47
N ASN A 66 3.77 -2.20 22.22
CA ASN A 66 2.62 -3.03 21.76
C ASN A 66 2.01 -2.51 20.45
N THR A 67 2.66 -1.58 19.77
CA THR A 67 2.14 -0.99 18.54
C THR A 67 2.64 -1.77 17.33
N CYS A 68 1.84 -1.81 16.28
CA CYS A 68 2.18 -2.37 14.98
C CYS A 68 2.17 -1.26 13.94
N LEU A 69 3.21 -1.23 13.11
CA LEU A 69 3.27 -0.41 11.91
C LEU A 69 2.84 -1.28 10.72
N CYS A 70 1.86 -0.80 9.96
CA CYS A 70 1.21 -1.47 8.86
C CYS A 70 1.51 -0.72 7.56
N ASP A 71 2.00 -1.43 6.56
CA ASP A 71 2.22 -0.94 5.20
C ASP A 71 1.18 -1.61 4.30
N ILE A 72 0.18 -0.83 3.88
CA ILE A 72 -1.04 -1.30 3.23
C ILE A 72 -1.00 -0.92 1.76
N GLU A 73 -1.27 -1.88 0.88
CA GLU A 73 -1.42 -1.72 -0.56
C GLU A 73 -2.90 -1.40 -0.86
N GLU A 74 -3.17 -0.28 -1.54
CA GLU A 74 -4.53 0.06 -2.05
C GLU A 74 -4.88 -0.68 -3.35
#